data_AF-A0A3B3ZJB2-F1
#
_entry.id   AF-A0A3B3ZJB2-F1
#
_cell.length_a   1.000
_cell.length_b   1.000
_cell.length_c   1.000
_cell.angle_alpha   90.00
_cell.angle_beta   90.00
_cell.angle_gamma   90.00
#
_symmetry.space_group_name_H-M   'P 1'
#
loop_
_entity.id
_entity.type
_entity.pdbx_description
1 polymer ?
#
loop_
_entity_poly.entity_id
_entity_poly.type
_entity_poly.pdbx_seq_one_letter_code
_entity_poly.pdbx_strand_id
1 'polypeptide(L)'
;QAGEVHPPGQIKLRFLLSLSGSALAQAVSSLLETPGLYVFSDILELPNVRELENGPHAPVYQLLHLFAYGTYCDYKAASLPELTPAQRNKLRHLSIISLASNLKCLPYSLLLQQLELKNVRELEDLLIEAVYCDIIQGKLDQRNQQVEVDCSVGRDLGPNELPNIISTLHEWCTGCEAVLCGIEEQVSRANQYRESQLKVKVQVETEVSAQSAPRSQYCKCDSLGP
;
A
#
# COMPACT_ATOMS: atom_id res chain seq x y z
N GLN A 1 23.87 26.61 -2.05
CA GLN A 1 23.45 26.28 -0.67
C GLN A 1 22.05 25.72 -0.76
N ALA A 2 21.92 24.40 -0.76
CA ALA A 2 20.63 23.73 -0.73
C ALA A 2 20.08 23.87 0.70
N GLY A 3 18.92 24.50 0.85
CA GLY A 3 18.22 24.53 2.11
C GLY A 3 17.66 23.15 2.38
N GLU A 4 18.26 22.42 3.32
CA GLU A 4 17.62 21.27 3.94
C GLU A 4 16.39 21.79 4.68
N VAL A 5 15.21 21.52 4.10
CA VAL A 5 13.93 21.72 4.76
C VAL A 5 13.83 20.64 5.83
N HIS A 6 14.37 20.91 7.02
CA HIS A 6 14.17 20.01 8.16
C HIS A 6 12.66 19.90 8.40
N PRO A 7 12.11 18.67 8.48
CA PRO A 7 10.69 18.50 8.81
C PRO A 7 10.42 19.14 10.18
N PRO A 8 9.27 19.80 10.38
CA PRO A 8 8.92 20.49 11.63
C PRO A 8 8.95 19.59 12.88
N GLY A 9 9.06 18.27 12.73
CA GLY A 9 9.20 17.29 13.81
C GLY A 9 10.55 17.30 14.54
N GLN A 10 11.68 17.50 13.84
CA GLN A 10 13.01 17.36 14.49
C GLN A 10 13.31 18.47 15.51
N ILE A 11 12.83 19.69 15.25
CA ILE A 11 12.98 20.83 16.17
C ILE A 11 12.10 20.63 17.42
N LYS A 12 10.93 19.99 17.27
CA LYS A 12 10.03 19.70 18.39
C LYS A 12 10.55 18.58 19.29
N LEU A 13 11.16 17.53 18.74
CA LEU A 13 11.69 16.41 19.52
C LEU A 13 12.76 16.83 20.55
N ARG A 14 13.70 17.69 20.14
CA ARG A 14 14.74 18.21 21.06
C ARG A 14 14.16 19.05 22.20
N PHE A 15 13.06 19.76 21.94
CA PHE A 15 12.37 20.54 22.95
C PHE A 15 11.60 19.64 23.93
N LEU A 16 11.05 18.51 23.49
CA LEU A 16 10.36 17.57 24.41
C LEU A 16 11.32 16.91 25.41
N LEU A 17 12.57 16.67 24.99
CA LEU A 17 13.60 16.07 25.86
C LEU A 17 13.98 16.94 27.06
N SER A 18 13.74 18.26 27.01
CA SER A 18 14.01 19.17 28.13
C SER A 18 12.81 19.40 29.06
N LEU A 19 11.65 18.81 28.76
CA LEU A 19 10.41 18.99 29.53
C LEU A 19 10.10 17.76 30.39
N SER A 20 9.46 17.99 31.54
CA SER A 20 9.05 16.93 32.48
C SER A 20 7.68 17.22 33.10
N GLY A 21 6.96 16.17 33.49
CA GLY A 21 5.68 16.27 34.20
C GLY A 21 4.59 17.04 33.43
N SER A 22 3.95 18.00 34.10
CA SER A 22 2.82 18.76 33.52
C SER A 22 3.19 19.55 32.26
N ALA A 23 4.44 20.03 32.14
CA ALA A 23 4.89 20.76 30.96
C ALA A 23 4.99 19.83 29.74
N LEU A 24 5.39 18.58 29.96
CA LEU A 24 5.43 17.56 28.90
C LEU A 24 4.01 17.17 28.47
N ALA A 25 3.07 17.01 29.39
CA ALA A 25 1.67 16.71 29.08
C ALA A 25 1.00 17.80 28.21
N GLN A 26 1.28 19.08 28.51
CA GLN A 26 0.83 20.21 27.68
C GLN A 26 1.50 20.22 26.32
N ALA A 27 2.82 19.96 26.26
CA ALA A 27 3.54 19.88 25.00
C ALA A 27 3.01 18.77 24.10
N VAL A 28 2.71 17.58 24.66
CA VAL A 28 2.07 16.47 23.93
C VAL A 28 0.71 16.88 23.39
N SER A 29 -0.12 17.56 24.19
CA SER A 29 -1.44 18.04 23.74
C SER A 29 -1.33 19.00 22.55
N SER A 30 -0.38 19.94 22.61
CA SER A 30 -0.06 20.86 21.49
C SER A 30 0.53 20.14 20.28
N LEU A 31 1.22 19.03 20.50
CA LEU A 31 1.79 18.20 19.44
C LEU A 31 0.70 17.46 18.67
N LEU A 32 -0.30 16.93 19.39
CA LEU A 32 -1.47 16.30 18.80
C LEU A 32 -2.24 17.29 17.90
N GLU A 33 -2.27 18.57 18.22
CA GLU A 33 -2.91 19.61 17.40
C GLU A 33 -2.08 20.08 16.20
N THR A 34 -0.80 19.74 16.14
CA THR A 34 0.08 20.21 15.07
C THR A 34 -0.35 19.61 13.72
N PRO A 35 -0.68 20.44 12.70
CA PRO A 35 -0.99 19.95 11.36
C PRO A 35 0.27 19.39 10.69
N GLY A 36 0.11 18.36 9.86
CA GLY A 36 1.23 17.72 9.15
C GLY A 36 2.06 16.73 9.98
N LEU A 37 1.79 16.58 11.28
CA LEU A 37 2.42 15.56 12.12
C LEU A 37 1.49 14.36 12.32
N TYR A 38 1.68 13.29 11.57
CA TYR A 38 0.88 12.06 11.66
C TYR A 38 1.67 10.84 12.13
N VAL A 39 2.92 11.05 12.52
CA VAL A 39 3.86 10.04 13.02
C VAL A 39 4.23 10.41 14.46
N PHE A 40 3.99 9.48 15.38
CA PHE A 40 4.09 9.65 16.82
C PHE A 40 4.99 8.61 17.49
N SER A 41 5.42 7.55 16.80
CA SER A 41 6.29 6.50 17.34
C SER A 41 7.58 7.06 17.93
N ASP A 42 8.24 7.98 17.22
CA ASP A 42 9.47 8.63 17.69
C ASP A 42 9.26 9.38 19.02
N ILE A 43 8.07 9.94 19.24
CA ILE A 43 7.73 10.67 20.46
C ILE A 43 7.42 9.68 21.61
N LEU A 44 6.77 8.56 21.31
CA LEU A 44 6.47 7.50 22.28
C LEU A 44 7.73 6.77 22.76
N GLU A 45 8.79 6.74 21.96
CA GLU A 45 10.06 6.13 22.33
C GLU A 45 10.91 6.99 23.28
N LEU A 46 10.58 8.28 23.44
CA LEU A 46 11.31 9.17 24.33
C LEU A 46 11.16 8.71 25.80
N PRO A 47 12.27 8.66 26.58
CA PRO A 47 12.24 8.19 27.97
C PRO A 47 11.30 9.03 28.84
N ASN A 48 11.33 10.36 28.69
CA ASN A 48 10.47 11.29 29.42
C ASN A 48 8.97 11.01 29.18
N VAL A 49 8.61 10.55 27.98
CA VAL A 49 7.22 10.25 27.61
C VAL A 49 6.81 8.89 28.16
N ARG A 50 7.70 7.90 28.16
CA ARG A 50 7.45 6.59 28.82
C ARG A 50 7.26 6.71 30.33
N GLU A 51 7.93 7.66 30.98
CA GLU A 51 7.70 7.92 32.40
C GLU A 51 6.27 8.40 32.70
N LEU A 52 5.58 9.02 31.74
CA LEU A 52 4.18 9.46 31.91
C LEU A 52 3.20 8.29 31.99
N GLU A 53 3.55 7.12 31.48
CA GLU A 53 2.71 5.92 31.48
C GLU A 53 2.33 5.49 32.89
N ASN A 54 3.28 5.55 33.83
CA ASN A 54 3.08 5.15 35.23
C ASN A 54 2.76 6.34 36.15
N GLY A 55 2.59 7.53 35.58
CA GLY A 55 2.43 8.78 36.31
C GLY A 55 0.98 9.27 36.44
N PRO A 56 0.78 10.43 37.09
CA PRO A 56 -0.54 11.07 37.19
C PRO A 56 -1.10 11.54 35.83
N HIS A 57 -0.26 11.56 34.79
CA HIS A 57 -0.63 11.93 33.42
C HIS A 57 -0.77 10.71 32.49
N ALA A 58 -0.95 9.50 33.03
CA ALA A 58 -1.19 8.28 32.27
C ALA A 58 -2.28 8.41 31.17
N PRO A 59 -3.41 9.13 31.38
CA PRO A 59 -4.41 9.31 30.32
C PRO A 59 -3.88 10.04 29.07
N VAL A 60 -2.91 10.95 29.23
CA VAL A 60 -2.28 11.67 28.12
C VAL A 60 -1.35 10.74 27.33
N TYR A 61 -0.65 9.84 28.03
CA TYR A 61 0.17 8.81 27.40
C TYR A 61 -0.70 7.83 26.60
N GLN A 62 -1.80 7.36 27.19
CA GLN A 62 -2.77 6.49 26.50
C GLN A 62 -3.37 7.18 25.27
N LEU A 63 -3.65 8.48 25.35
CA LEU A 63 -4.10 9.25 24.21
C LEU A 63 -3.05 9.30 23.10
N LEU A 64 -1.78 9.54 23.43
CA LEU A 64 -0.70 9.52 22.45
C LEU A 64 -0.52 8.13 21.82
N HIS A 65 -0.61 7.07 22.62
CA HIS A 65 -0.56 5.68 22.15
C HIS A 65 -1.70 5.38 21.17
N LEU A 66 -2.90 5.88 21.46
CA LEU A 66 -4.06 5.77 20.58
C LEU A 66 -3.85 6.50 19.25
N PHE A 67 -3.22 7.68 19.25
CA PHE A 67 -2.92 8.41 18.01
C PHE A 67 -1.87 7.70 17.15
N ALA A 68 -0.93 6.98 17.77
CA ALA A 68 0.04 6.19 17.03
C ALA A 68 -0.62 4.95 16.39
N TYR A 69 -1.30 4.13 17.19
CA TYR A 69 -1.69 2.78 16.76
C TYR A 69 -3.20 2.56 16.65
N GLY A 70 -4.00 3.31 17.39
CA GLY A 70 -5.44 3.12 17.54
C GLY A 70 -6.29 3.82 16.48
N THR A 71 -7.60 3.68 16.63
CA THR A 71 -8.61 4.29 15.76
C THR A 71 -9.60 5.16 16.55
N TYR A 72 -10.46 5.88 15.85
CA TYR A 72 -11.52 6.67 16.45
C TYR A 72 -12.54 5.81 17.22
N CYS A 73 -12.79 4.57 16.79
CA CYS A 73 -13.61 3.62 17.53
C CYS A 73 -12.99 3.26 18.88
N ASP A 74 -11.66 3.08 18.92
CA ASP A 74 -10.92 2.78 20.14
C ASP A 74 -10.95 3.96 21.13
N TYR A 75 -10.92 5.20 20.63
CA TYR A 75 -11.13 6.40 21.46
C TYR A 75 -12.47 6.35 22.19
N LYS A 76 -13.54 5.94 21.49
CA LYS A 76 -14.88 5.88 22.09
C LYS A 76 -15.03 4.75 23.09
N ALA A 77 -14.37 3.63 22.84
CA ALA A 77 -14.36 2.49 23.76
C ALA A 77 -13.55 2.79 25.03
N ALA A 78 -12.54 3.65 24.93
CA ALA A 78 -11.69 4.05 26.04
C ALA A 78 -12.26 5.29 26.76
N SER A 79 -12.29 5.29 28.09
CA SER A 79 -12.66 6.47 28.90
C SER A 79 -11.51 7.49 28.95
N LEU A 80 -11.15 8.06 27.80
CA LEU A 80 -10.04 9.01 27.64
C LEU A 80 -10.50 10.48 27.81
N PRO A 81 -9.55 11.41 28.03
CA PRO A 81 -9.86 12.84 28.12
C PRO A 81 -10.58 13.38 26.89
N GLU A 82 -11.37 14.44 27.07
CA GLU A 82 -12.07 15.09 25.96
C GLU A 82 -11.09 15.68 24.94
N LEU A 83 -11.25 15.29 23.68
CA LEU A 83 -10.46 15.80 22.56
C LEU A 83 -10.97 17.17 22.09
N THR A 84 -10.04 18.07 21.76
CA THR A 84 -10.37 19.29 21.03
C THR A 84 -10.86 18.95 19.62
N PRO A 85 -11.66 19.82 18.96
CA PRO A 85 -12.16 19.56 17.62
C PRO A 85 -11.05 19.25 16.60
N ALA A 86 -9.90 19.94 16.71
CA ALA A 86 -8.74 19.71 15.86
C ALA A 86 -8.12 18.32 16.07
N GLN A 87 -7.91 17.92 17.33
CA GLN A 87 -7.41 16.58 17.64
C GLN A 87 -8.37 15.49 17.19
N ARG A 88 -9.68 15.73 17.31
CA ARG A 88 -10.73 14.81 16.86
C ARG A 88 -10.69 14.59 15.35
N ASN A 89 -10.60 15.66 14.57
CA ASN A 89 -10.48 15.57 13.11
C ASN A 89 -9.20 14.85 12.71
N LYS A 90 -8.09 15.12 13.40
CA LYS A 90 -6.84 14.41 13.16
C LYS A 90 -6.92 12.91 13.44
N LEU A 91 -7.56 12.50 14.53
CA LEU A 91 -7.79 11.08 14.83
C LEU A 91 -8.70 10.42 13.79
N ARG A 92 -9.69 11.17 13.29
CA ARG A 92 -10.52 10.71 12.17
C ARG A 92 -9.68 10.52 10.91
N HIS A 93 -8.81 11.46 10.54
CA HIS A 93 -7.90 11.30 9.41
C HIS A 93 -7.00 10.08 9.56
N LEU A 94 -6.40 9.88 10.75
CA LEU A 94 -5.59 8.70 11.05
C LEU A 94 -6.38 7.40 10.89
N SER A 95 -7.64 7.38 11.32
CA SER A 95 -8.53 6.23 11.13
C SER A 95 -8.82 5.97 9.65
N ILE A 96 -8.99 7.01 8.84
CA ILE A 96 -9.17 6.87 7.39
C ILE A 96 -7.91 6.28 6.75
N ILE A 97 -6.71 6.72 7.16
CA ILE A 97 -5.44 6.15 6.69
C ILE A 97 -5.37 4.65 7.01
N SER A 98 -5.75 4.25 8.22
CA SER A 98 -5.78 2.83 8.61
C SER A 98 -6.75 2.00 7.79
N LEU A 99 -7.92 2.57 7.48
CA LEU A 99 -8.89 1.90 6.61
C LEU A 99 -8.38 1.83 5.17
N ALA A 100 -7.79 2.90 4.65
CA ALA A 100 -7.18 2.96 3.32
C ALA A 100 -6.02 1.98 3.13
N SER A 101 -5.32 1.65 4.22
CA SER A 101 -4.25 0.64 4.20
C SER A 101 -4.77 -0.77 3.86
N ASN A 102 -6.04 -1.04 4.15
CA ASN A 102 -6.67 -2.34 3.93
C ASN A 102 -7.56 -2.38 2.68
N LEU A 103 -8.20 -1.25 2.35
CA LEU A 103 -9.19 -1.15 1.28
C LEU A 103 -8.91 0.06 0.39
N LYS A 104 -8.73 -0.17 -0.91
CA LYS A 104 -8.55 0.92 -1.88
C LYS A 104 -9.81 1.74 -2.12
N CYS A 105 -10.98 1.09 -2.09
CA CYS A 105 -12.27 1.76 -2.26
C CYS A 105 -13.00 1.72 -0.92
N LEU A 106 -13.13 2.87 -0.28
CA LEU A 106 -13.77 3.00 1.02
C LEU A 106 -15.22 3.47 0.85
N PRO A 107 -16.23 2.65 1.19
CA PRO A 107 -17.61 3.06 1.10
C PRO A 107 -17.96 4.08 2.19
N TYR A 108 -18.82 5.04 1.87
CA TYR A 108 -19.21 6.11 2.79
C TYR A 108 -19.94 5.55 4.02
N SER A 109 -20.70 4.48 3.88
CA SER A 109 -21.37 3.82 5.01
C SER A 109 -20.38 3.35 6.08
N LEU A 110 -19.26 2.74 5.66
CA LEU A 110 -18.20 2.31 6.56
C LEU A 110 -17.54 3.52 7.25
N LEU A 111 -17.23 4.57 6.50
CA LEU A 111 -16.61 5.78 7.03
C LEU A 111 -17.53 6.51 8.02
N LEU A 112 -18.81 6.66 7.70
CA LEU A 112 -19.80 7.27 8.60
C LEU A 112 -19.92 6.49 9.92
N GLN A 113 -19.90 5.16 9.86
CA GLN A 113 -19.96 4.30 11.03
C GLN A 113 -18.68 4.38 11.87
N GLN A 114 -17.50 4.27 11.26
CA GLN A 114 -16.21 4.22 11.97
C GLN A 114 -15.79 5.59 12.53
N LEU A 115 -16.21 6.69 11.90
CA LEU A 115 -15.85 8.06 12.30
C LEU A 115 -16.95 8.78 13.12
N GLU A 116 -18.10 8.10 13.28
CA GLU A 116 -19.33 8.60 13.90
C GLU A 116 -19.75 9.97 13.37
N LEU A 117 -19.92 10.04 12.06
CA LEU A 117 -20.37 11.24 11.37
C LEU A 117 -21.86 11.16 11.10
N LYS A 118 -22.55 12.29 11.27
CA LYS A 118 -24.02 12.35 11.17
C LYS A 118 -24.50 12.46 9.73
N ASN A 119 -23.69 13.06 8.86
CA ASN A 119 -24.07 13.35 7.49
C ASN A 119 -22.88 13.18 6.54
N VAL A 120 -23.21 12.99 5.27
CA VAL A 120 -22.23 12.85 4.18
C VAL A 120 -21.44 14.15 3.97
N ARG A 121 -22.02 15.30 4.27
CA ARG A 121 -21.36 16.60 4.07
C ARG A 121 -20.13 16.75 4.95
N GLU A 122 -20.26 16.44 6.24
CA GLU A 122 -19.15 16.43 7.20
C GLU A 122 -18.08 15.42 6.80
N LEU A 123 -18.46 14.27 6.25
CA LEU A 123 -17.52 13.28 5.73
C LEU A 123 -16.75 13.82 4.53
N GLU A 124 -17.45 14.40 3.55
CA GLU A 124 -16.82 15.00 2.36
C GLU A 124 -15.89 16.15 2.74
N ASP A 125 -16.30 17.04 3.65
CA ASP A 125 -15.47 18.16 4.11
C ASP A 125 -14.19 17.63 4.81
N LEU A 126 -14.27 16.55 5.60
CA LEU A 126 -13.11 15.89 6.21
C LEU A 126 -12.20 15.20 5.19
N LEU A 127 -12.78 14.55 4.17
CA LEU A 127 -12.00 13.92 3.10
C LEU A 127 -11.30 14.98 2.25
N ILE A 128 -11.97 16.08 1.96
CA ILE A 128 -11.40 17.24 1.27
C ILE A 128 -10.25 17.80 2.09
N GLU A 129 -10.42 18.06 3.39
CA GLU A 129 -9.35 18.51 4.27
C GLU A 129 -8.13 17.58 4.23
N ALA A 130 -8.37 16.26 4.26
CA ALA A 130 -7.30 15.26 4.20
C ALA A 130 -6.53 15.27 2.87
N VAL A 131 -7.24 15.48 1.75
CA VAL A 131 -6.62 15.62 0.42
C VAL A 131 -5.84 16.93 0.32
N TYR A 132 -6.38 18.03 0.83
CA TYR A 132 -5.71 19.33 0.83
C TYR A 132 -4.45 19.36 1.69
N CYS A 133 -4.39 18.53 2.73
CA CYS A 133 -3.20 18.39 3.58
C CYS A 133 -2.23 17.31 3.09
N ASP A 134 -2.41 16.78 1.87
CA ASP A 134 -1.61 15.70 1.27
C ASP A 134 -1.53 14.43 2.13
N ILE A 135 -2.53 14.19 2.99
CA ILE A 135 -2.60 13.00 3.84
C ILE A 135 -3.03 11.80 3.00
N ILE A 136 -3.99 12.03 2.10
CA ILE A 136 -4.61 11.03 1.25
C ILE A 136 -4.62 11.59 -0.17
N GLN A 137 -4.17 10.79 -1.13
CA GLN A 137 -4.36 11.07 -2.55
C GLN A 137 -5.41 10.10 -3.07
N GLY A 138 -6.41 10.63 -3.76
CA GLY A 138 -7.54 9.84 -4.20
C GLY A 138 -8.66 10.69 -4.79
N LYS A 139 -9.77 10.03 -5.13
CA LYS A 139 -10.94 10.65 -5.74
C LYS A 139 -12.20 10.28 -4.99
N LEU A 140 -13.06 11.28 -4.79
CA LEU A 140 -14.38 11.08 -4.22
C LEU A 140 -15.34 10.69 -5.35
N ASP A 141 -15.92 9.49 -5.27
CA ASP A 141 -16.96 9.01 -6.16
C ASP A 141 -18.32 9.11 -5.46
N GLN A 142 -18.94 10.29 -5.59
CA GLN A 142 -20.23 10.57 -4.97
C GLN A 142 -21.36 9.72 -5.57
N ARG A 143 -21.23 9.24 -6.82
CA ARG A 143 -22.25 8.41 -7.48
C ARG A 143 -22.34 7.04 -6.84
N ASN A 144 -21.19 6.41 -6.59
CA ASN A 144 -21.11 5.10 -5.96
C ASN A 144 -20.99 5.18 -4.42
N GLN A 145 -21.03 6.39 -3.85
CA GLN A 145 -20.89 6.64 -2.41
C GLN A 145 -19.61 6.02 -1.83
N GLN A 146 -18.49 6.23 -2.51
CA GLN A 146 -17.19 5.70 -2.10
C GLN A 146 -16.08 6.72 -2.34
N VAL A 147 -14.95 6.54 -1.65
CA VAL A 147 -13.70 7.24 -1.94
C VAL A 147 -12.67 6.22 -2.40
N GLU A 148 -12.07 6.50 -3.54
CA GLU A 148 -10.95 5.73 -4.09
C GLU A 148 -9.67 6.36 -3.58
N VAL A 149 -8.87 5.59 -2.84
CA VAL A 149 -7.58 6.02 -2.29
C VAL A 149 -6.46 5.38 -3.09
N ASP A 150 -5.65 6.24 -3.73
CA ASP A 150 -4.50 5.83 -4.52
C ASP A 150 -3.26 5.64 -3.63
N CYS A 151 -3.01 6.61 -2.74
CA CYS A 151 -1.99 6.49 -1.71
C CYS A 151 -2.35 7.30 -0.46
N SER A 152 -1.81 6.88 0.67
CA SER A 152 -1.93 7.59 1.95
C SER A 152 -0.57 7.76 2.58
N VAL A 153 -0.42 8.79 3.41
CA VAL A 153 0.75 8.96 4.27
C VAL A 153 0.89 7.74 5.18
N GLY A 154 2.13 7.30 5.39
CA GLY A 154 2.43 6.21 6.32
C GLY A 154 2.06 6.59 7.74
N ARG A 155 1.27 5.74 8.40
CA ARG A 155 1.02 5.81 9.85
C ARG A 155 2.12 5.07 10.60
N ASP A 156 2.24 5.36 11.89
CA ASP A 156 3.09 4.60 12.82
C ASP A 156 2.87 3.09 12.70
N LEU A 157 3.98 2.35 12.65
CA LEU A 157 3.99 0.91 12.57
C LEU A 157 4.01 0.32 13.97
N GLY A 158 3.05 -0.55 14.27
CA GLY A 158 3.07 -1.33 15.50
C GLY A 158 4.27 -2.28 15.54
N PRO A 159 4.76 -2.65 16.74
CA PRO A 159 5.93 -3.53 16.89
C PRO A 159 5.72 -4.94 16.26
N ASN A 160 4.47 -5.34 16.01
CA ASN A 160 4.11 -6.63 15.43
C ASN A 160 3.73 -6.57 13.94
N GLU A 161 3.77 -5.39 13.31
CA GLU A 161 3.34 -5.23 11.91
C GLU A 161 4.48 -5.43 10.90
N LEU A 162 5.74 -5.29 11.34
CA LEU A 162 6.91 -5.48 10.48
C LEU A 162 6.96 -6.88 9.82
N PRO A 163 6.73 -8.00 10.54
CA PRO A 163 6.72 -9.33 9.92
C PRO A 163 5.63 -9.48 8.86
N ASN A 164 4.47 -8.85 9.06
CA ASN A 164 3.37 -8.89 8.11
C ASN A 164 3.76 -8.16 6.81
N ILE A 165 4.39 -6.99 6.91
CA ILE A 165 4.89 -6.25 5.74
C ILE A 165 5.89 -7.08 4.95
N ILE A 166 6.83 -7.74 5.64
CA ILE A 166 7.82 -8.63 5.01
C ILE A 166 7.11 -9.78 4.28
N SER A 167 6.12 -10.42 4.92
CA SER A 167 5.35 -11.51 4.30
C SER A 167 4.63 -11.04 3.04
N THR A 168 3.90 -9.92 3.10
CA THR A 168 3.15 -9.39 1.96
C THR A 168 4.05 -9.01 0.80
N LEU A 169 5.21 -8.39 1.07
CA LEU A 169 6.20 -8.08 0.03
C LEU A 169 6.78 -9.36 -0.59
N HIS A 170 7.06 -10.38 0.23
CA HIS A 170 7.56 -11.64 -0.27
C HIS A 170 6.52 -12.35 -1.16
N GLU A 171 5.26 -12.41 -0.72
CA GLU A 171 4.15 -12.95 -1.51
C GLU A 171 4.00 -12.22 -2.84
N TRP A 172 4.13 -10.89 -2.85
CA TRP A 172 4.09 -10.10 -4.07
C TRP A 172 5.25 -10.40 -5.02
N CYS A 173 6.49 -10.52 -4.50
CA CYS A 173 7.66 -10.92 -5.29
C CYS A 173 7.47 -12.31 -5.90
N THR A 174 7.07 -13.30 -5.09
CA THR A 174 6.82 -14.66 -5.58
C THR A 174 5.69 -14.71 -6.60
N GLY A 175 4.64 -13.89 -6.42
CA GLY A 175 3.58 -13.74 -7.41
C GLY A 175 4.10 -13.19 -8.75
N CYS A 176 4.96 -12.17 -8.72
CA CYS A 176 5.60 -11.63 -9.92
C CYS A 176 6.50 -12.66 -10.61
N GLU A 177 7.32 -13.40 -9.83
CA GLU A 177 8.19 -14.47 -10.35
C GLU A 177 7.38 -15.58 -11.02
N ALA A 178 6.27 -16.02 -10.41
CA ALA A 178 5.40 -17.04 -10.99
C ALA A 178 4.78 -16.60 -12.32
N VAL A 179 4.35 -15.34 -12.43
CA VAL A 179 3.83 -14.78 -13.69
C VAL A 179 4.94 -14.72 -14.76
N LEU A 180 6.14 -14.28 -14.38
CA LEU A 180 7.28 -14.22 -15.29
C LEU A 180 7.67 -15.61 -15.81
N CYS A 181 7.81 -16.61 -14.92
CA CYS A 181 8.07 -17.99 -15.32
C CYS A 181 6.96 -18.54 -16.22
N GLY A 182 5.69 -18.23 -15.92
CA GLY A 182 4.56 -18.60 -16.77
C GLY A 182 4.69 -18.03 -18.18
N ILE A 183 5.09 -16.77 -18.32
CA ILE A 183 5.33 -16.12 -19.62
C ILE A 183 6.49 -16.79 -20.36
N GLU A 184 7.61 -17.04 -19.68
CA GLU A 184 8.79 -17.71 -20.26
C GLU A 184 8.44 -19.11 -20.79
N GLU A 185 7.64 -19.87 -20.04
CA GLU A 185 7.12 -21.16 -20.48
C GLU A 185 6.25 -21.04 -21.73
N GLN A 186 5.32 -20.07 -21.78
CA GLN A 186 4.47 -19.88 -22.96
C GLN A 186 5.30 -19.49 -24.20
N VAL A 187 6.33 -18.66 -24.02
CA VAL A 187 7.26 -18.31 -25.10
C VAL A 187 8.02 -19.55 -25.59
N SER A 188 8.53 -20.37 -24.68
CA SER A 188 9.22 -21.63 -25.02
C SER A 188 8.29 -22.59 -25.77
N ARG A 189 7.06 -22.80 -25.29
CA ARG A 189 6.05 -23.64 -25.95
C ARG A 189 5.71 -23.13 -27.35
N ALA A 190 5.52 -21.82 -27.52
CA ALA A 190 5.22 -21.22 -28.82
C ALA A 190 6.38 -21.41 -29.81
N ASN A 191 7.63 -21.24 -29.35
CA ASN A 191 8.82 -21.46 -30.17
C ASN A 191 8.98 -22.93 -30.59
N GLN A 192 8.82 -23.87 -29.65
CA GLN A 192 8.86 -25.30 -29.93
C GLN A 192 7.76 -25.72 -30.91
N TYR A 193 6.54 -25.21 -30.72
CA TYR A 193 5.43 -25.45 -31.65
C TYR A 193 5.78 -24.93 -33.05
N ARG A 194 6.26 -23.68 -33.17
CA ARG A 194 6.70 -23.11 -34.45
C ARG A 194 7.77 -23.97 -35.12
N GLU A 195 8.79 -24.41 -34.39
CA GLU A 195 9.83 -25.30 -34.93
C GLU A 195 9.29 -26.65 -35.39
N SER A 196 8.38 -27.26 -34.62
CA SER A 196 7.75 -28.52 -35.00
C SER A 196 6.93 -28.38 -36.29
N GLN A 197 6.15 -27.31 -36.41
CA GLN A 197 5.37 -27.02 -37.61
C GLN A 197 6.27 -26.76 -38.83
N LEU A 198 7.40 -26.07 -38.62
CA LEU A 198 8.36 -25.82 -39.70
C LEU A 198 9.01 -27.12 -40.19
N LYS A 199 9.36 -28.04 -39.28
CA LYS A 199 9.86 -29.38 -39.63
C LYS A 199 8.85 -30.20 -40.41
N VAL A 200 7.59 -30.23 -39.96
CA VAL A 200 6.50 -30.93 -40.65
C VAL A 200 6.29 -30.35 -42.05
N LYS A 201 6.25 -29.01 -42.17
CA LYS A 201 6.10 -28.34 -43.46
C LYS A 201 7.22 -28.71 -44.44
N VAL A 202 8.49 -28.67 -43.99
CA VAL A 202 9.65 -29.05 -44.82
C VAL A 202 9.59 -30.52 -45.25
N GLN A 203 9.17 -31.43 -44.36
CA GLN A 203 8.99 -32.85 -44.71
C GLN A 203 7.95 -33.03 -45.82
N VAL A 204 6.77 -32.41 -45.67
CA VAL A 204 5.70 -32.45 -46.67
C VAL A 204 6.17 -31.88 -48.01
N GLU A 205 6.84 -30.72 -48.02
CA GLU A 205 7.39 -30.11 -49.24
C GLU A 205 8.43 -31.01 -49.93
N THR A 206 9.25 -31.71 -49.14
CA THR A 206 10.26 -32.66 -49.66
C THR A 206 9.60 -33.90 -50.28
N GLU A 207 8.59 -34.48 -49.62
CA GLU A 207 7.84 -35.63 -50.14
C GLU A 207 7.06 -35.30 -51.41
N VAL A 208 6.41 -34.13 -51.46
CA VAL A 208 5.72 -33.64 -52.66
C VAL A 208 6.70 -33.45 -53.82
N SER A 209 7.87 -32.85 -53.55
CA SER A 209 8.92 -32.68 -54.56
C SER A 209 9.44 -34.02 -55.08
N ALA A 210 9.65 -35.01 -54.21
CA ALA A 210 10.09 -36.35 -54.58
C ALA A 210 9.07 -37.12 -55.43
N GLN A 211 7.77 -36.93 -55.18
CA GLN A 211 6.70 -37.55 -55.97
C GLN A 211 6.46 -36.86 -57.33
N SER A 212 6.77 -35.56 -57.41
CA SER A 212 6.66 -34.78 -58.65
C SER A 212 7.84 -34.96 -59.62
N ALA A 213 8.93 -35.60 -59.18
CA ALA A 213 10.06 -35.92 -60.05
C ALA A 213 9.68 -37.01 -61.08
N PRO A 214 9.90 -36.81 -62.39
CA PRO A 214 9.45 -37.75 -63.40
C PRO A 214 10.16 -39.10 -63.25
N ARG A 215 9.39 -40.20 -63.17
CA ARG A 215 9.89 -41.58 -63.28
C ARG A 215 10.51 -41.76 -64.67
N SER A 216 11.83 -41.59 -64.77
CA SER A 216 12.59 -42.03 -65.94
C SER A 216 12.64 -43.55 -65.94
N GLN A 217 11.71 -44.18 -66.64
CA GLN A 217 11.82 -45.57 -67.06
C GLN A 217 11.44 -45.65 -68.54
N TYR A 218 12.48 -45.71 -69.38
CA TYR A 218 12.44 -46.53 -70.58
C TYR A 218 13.72 -47.35 -70.67
N CYS A 219 13.60 -48.61 -70.27
CA CYS A 219 14.41 -49.71 -70.76
C CYS A 219 14.24 -49.84 -72.29
N LYS A 220 15.34 -50.07 -73.02
CA LYS A 220 15.37 -50.87 -74.26
C LYS A 220 16.81 -51.33 -74.48
N CYS A 221 17.13 -52.57 -74.11
CA CYS A 221 17.03 -53.82 -74.88
C CYS A 221 18.29 -54.09 -75.71
N ASP A 222 18.86 -55.25 -75.46
CA ASP A 222 19.96 -55.91 -76.15
C ASP A 222 19.90 -55.80 -77.68
N SER A 223 21.07 -55.74 -78.32
CA SER A 223 21.27 -56.26 -79.68
C SER A 223 22.72 -56.72 -79.85
N LEU A 224 22.88 -58.03 -79.96
CA LEU A 224 24.10 -58.75 -80.31
C LEU A 224 24.57 -58.46 -81.76
N GLY A 225 25.88 -58.20 -81.89
CA GLY A 225 26.80 -58.73 -82.91
C GLY A 225 26.65 -58.30 -84.39
N PRO A 226 27.61 -58.68 -85.27
CA PRO A 226 28.89 -59.35 -85.01
C PRO A 226 30.12 -58.41 -84.97
#